data_AF-A0A2N3FDM0-F1
#
_entry.id   AF-A0A2N3FDM0-F1
#
_cell.length_a   1.000
_cell.length_b   1.000
_cell.length_c   1.000
_cell.angle_alpha   90.00
_cell.angle_beta   90.00
_cell.angle_gamma   90.00
#
_symmetry.space_group_name_H-M   'P 1'
#
loop_
_entity.id
_entity.type
_entity.pdbx_description
1 polymer ?
#
loop_
_entity_poly.entity_id
_entity_poly.type
_entity_poly.pdbx_seq_one_letter_code
_entity_poly.pdbx_strand_id
1 'polypeptide(L)'
;MLRLAASWAWDFWIVDDGDRYHLYFLKASRALLDPDSRHWHATIGHATSTDLKTWTEHADAVIPDDSPAFDDLATWTGSVVRDDSGKWRMFYTAVSRAEGGLSQRISSVVSDDLFTWRREPDRQVLEPDARWYETSETRQWPDQAWRDPWVFRDQGEWHMLITARSNAGDPDNRGVIGHATSPNLTHWTVQPPLSDAGAGFGHIEVAQTVMVDGTPVGLFSCLASELANERAAQ
;
A
#
# COMPACT_ATOMS: atom_id res chain seq x y z
N MET A 1 -8.32 -10.66 -19.31
CA MET A 1 -8.33 -10.75 -17.84
C MET A 1 -7.21 -11.68 -17.42
N LEU A 2 -6.26 -11.20 -16.60
CA LEU A 2 -5.21 -12.05 -16.05
C LEU A 2 -5.83 -13.17 -15.21
N ARG A 3 -5.38 -14.42 -15.42
CA ARG A 3 -5.81 -15.58 -14.64
C ARG A 3 -4.59 -16.39 -14.26
N LEU A 4 -4.36 -16.50 -12.96
CA LEU A 4 -3.30 -17.33 -12.40
C LEU A 4 -3.90 -18.67 -11.98
N ALA A 5 -3.40 -19.78 -12.49
CA ALA A 5 -3.91 -21.10 -12.15
C ALA A 5 -3.55 -21.51 -10.72
N ALA A 6 -2.33 -21.19 -10.29
CA ALA A 6 -1.76 -21.63 -9.01
C ALA A 6 -1.89 -20.61 -7.87
N SER A 7 -2.30 -19.37 -8.16
CA SER A 7 -2.30 -18.28 -7.17
C SER A 7 -3.64 -17.57 -7.09
N TRP A 8 -4.03 -17.17 -5.88
CA TRP A 8 -4.98 -16.06 -5.73
C TRP A 8 -4.26 -14.76 -6.11
N ALA A 9 -5.01 -13.84 -6.70
CA ALA A 9 -4.55 -12.48 -6.99
C ALA A 9 -5.65 -11.52 -6.53
N TRP A 10 -5.27 -10.40 -5.91
CA TRP A 10 -6.23 -9.39 -5.45
C TRP A 10 -5.74 -7.97 -5.77
N ASP A 11 -5.50 -7.12 -4.77
CA ASP A 11 -5.13 -5.72 -4.93
C ASP A 11 -4.07 -5.55 -6.01
N PHE A 12 -4.22 -4.52 -6.83
CA PHE A 12 -3.34 -4.26 -7.96
C PHE A 12 -3.17 -2.78 -8.23
N TRP A 13 -2.06 -2.45 -8.89
CA TRP A 13 -1.77 -1.13 -9.41
C TRP A 13 -1.05 -1.24 -10.75
N ILE A 14 -1.20 -0.20 -11.58
CA ILE A 14 -0.71 -0.19 -12.96
C ILE A 14 0.28 0.96 -13.14
N VAL A 15 1.32 0.71 -13.93
CA VAL A 15 2.27 1.70 -14.45
C VAL A 15 2.25 1.64 -15.97
N ASP A 16 2.27 2.79 -16.63
CA ASP A 16 2.49 2.91 -18.07
C ASP A 16 3.89 3.47 -18.29
N ASP A 17 4.75 2.70 -18.98
CA ASP A 17 6.12 3.13 -19.29
C ASP A 17 6.24 3.82 -20.66
N GLY A 18 5.12 3.94 -21.40
CA GLY A 18 5.01 4.51 -22.74
C GLY A 18 5.09 3.48 -23.87
N ASP A 19 5.54 2.25 -23.61
CA ASP A 19 5.53 1.11 -24.54
C ASP A 19 4.48 0.07 -24.12
N ARG A 20 4.39 -0.21 -22.81
CA ARG A 20 3.50 -1.22 -22.23
C ARG A 20 3.03 -0.83 -20.83
N TYR A 21 1.94 -1.47 -20.44
CA TYR A 21 1.44 -1.45 -19.08
C TYR A 21 2.12 -2.54 -18.25
N HIS A 22 2.58 -2.17 -17.06
CA HIS A 22 3.03 -3.06 -16.01
C HIS A 22 1.94 -3.13 -14.93
N LEU A 23 1.44 -4.32 -14.67
CA LEU A 23 0.51 -4.63 -13.59
C LEU A 23 1.30 -5.27 -12.46
N TYR A 24 1.24 -4.65 -11.30
CA TYR A 24 1.69 -5.23 -10.05
C TYR A 24 0.48 -5.59 -9.22
N PHE A 25 0.53 -6.73 -8.55
CA PHE A 25 -0.63 -7.25 -7.84
C PHE A 25 -0.21 -8.15 -6.69
N LEU A 26 -1.02 -8.19 -5.64
CA LEU A 26 -0.79 -9.12 -4.55
C LEU A 26 -1.19 -10.53 -4.97
N LYS A 27 -0.32 -11.50 -4.69
CA LYS A 27 -0.57 -12.92 -4.94
C LYS A 27 -0.08 -13.80 -3.81
N ALA A 28 -0.76 -14.94 -3.65
CA ALA A 28 -0.33 -16.04 -2.79
C ALA A 28 -0.77 -17.38 -3.39
N SER A 29 -0.08 -18.45 -3.04
CA SER A 29 -0.34 -19.79 -3.58
C SER A 29 -1.68 -20.34 -3.13
N ARG A 30 -2.49 -20.86 -4.07
CA ARG A 30 -3.73 -21.61 -3.76
C ARG A 30 -3.47 -22.93 -3.02
N ALA A 31 -2.22 -23.38 -2.98
CA ALA A 31 -1.84 -24.56 -2.20
C ALA A 31 -1.99 -24.35 -0.67
N LEU A 32 -2.18 -23.10 -0.22
CA LEU A 32 -2.54 -22.82 1.18
C LEU A 32 -3.94 -23.33 1.55
N LEU A 33 -4.79 -23.63 0.56
CA LEU A 33 -6.17 -24.12 0.67
C LEU A 33 -7.15 -23.10 1.28
N ASP A 34 -6.82 -22.56 2.44
CA ASP A 34 -7.56 -21.47 3.08
C ASP A 34 -7.25 -20.15 2.34
N PRO A 35 -8.25 -19.51 1.71
CA PRO A 35 -8.02 -18.24 1.05
C PRO A 35 -7.58 -17.16 2.03
N ASP A 36 -8.02 -17.14 3.29
CA ASP A 36 -7.71 -16.03 4.21
C ASP A 36 -6.25 -16.06 4.69
N SER A 37 -5.64 -17.24 4.69
CA SER A 37 -4.19 -17.40 4.88
C SER A 37 -3.34 -16.67 3.82
N ARG A 38 -3.91 -16.25 2.68
CA ARG A 38 -3.20 -15.52 1.61
C ARG A 38 -2.58 -14.21 2.08
N HIS A 39 -3.21 -13.54 3.04
CA HIS A 39 -2.76 -12.23 3.53
C HIS A 39 -1.37 -12.33 4.17
N TRP A 40 -1.07 -13.42 4.88
CA TRP A 40 0.21 -13.66 5.55
C TRP A 40 1.30 -14.28 4.66
N HIS A 41 0.97 -14.57 3.39
CA HIS A 41 1.87 -15.20 2.42
C HIS A 41 1.93 -14.38 1.11
N ALA A 42 1.53 -13.12 1.19
CA ALA A 42 1.41 -12.24 0.06
C ALA A 42 2.80 -11.83 -0.46
N THR A 43 2.94 -11.89 -1.77
CA THR A 43 4.06 -11.38 -2.57
C THR A 43 3.49 -10.41 -3.60
N ILE A 44 4.34 -9.55 -4.15
CA ILE A 44 3.98 -8.66 -5.25
C ILE A 44 4.33 -9.34 -6.57
N GLY A 45 3.32 -9.84 -7.28
CA GLY A 45 3.44 -10.38 -8.64
C GLY A 45 3.59 -9.29 -9.69
N HIS A 46 4.00 -9.68 -10.89
CA HIS A 46 4.18 -8.79 -12.03
C HIS A 46 3.64 -9.41 -13.32
N ALA A 47 2.93 -8.60 -14.11
CA ALA A 47 2.52 -8.95 -15.46
C ALA A 47 2.59 -7.72 -16.37
N THR A 48 2.73 -7.92 -17.68
CA THR A 48 2.69 -6.81 -18.65
C THR A 48 1.61 -6.99 -19.71
N SER A 49 1.13 -5.89 -20.27
CA SER A 49 0.15 -5.85 -21.36
C SER A 49 0.37 -4.65 -22.26
N THR A 50 0.03 -4.76 -23.54
CA THR A 50 -0.02 -3.63 -24.47
C THR A 50 -1.45 -3.14 -24.75
N ASP A 51 -2.47 -3.84 -24.22
CA ASP A 51 -3.88 -3.58 -24.54
C ASP A 51 -4.82 -3.60 -23.30
N LEU A 52 -4.23 -3.74 -22.10
CA LEU A 52 -4.90 -3.90 -20.80
C LEU A 52 -5.83 -5.12 -20.68
N LYS A 53 -5.85 -5.99 -21.70
CA LYS A 53 -6.76 -7.15 -21.79
C LYS A 53 -6.01 -8.45 -21.70
N THR A 54 -4.91 -8.56 -22.43
CA THR A 54 -4.04 -9.72 -22.54
C THR A 54 -2.78 -9.48 -21.74
N TRP A 55 -2.51 -10.36 -20.79
CA TRP A 55 -1.46 -10.18 -19.79
C TRP A 55 -0.47 -11.34 -19.84
N THR A 56 0.82 -11.01 -19.82
CA THR A 56 1.92 -11.98 -19.68
C THR A 56 2.48 -11.86 -18.28
N GLU A 57 2.40 -12.94 -17.49
CA GLU A 57 2.99 -13.01 -16.14
C GLU A 57 4.53 -13.12 -16.23
N HIS A 58 5.21 -12.47 -15.29
CA HIS A 58 6.67 -12.49 -15.12
C HIS A 58 7.05 -13.02 -13.73
N ALA A 59 8.33 -12.96 -13.40
CA ALA A 59 8.79 -13.23 -12.04
C ALA A 59 8.14 -12.26 -11.03
N ASP A 60 7.97 -12.71 -9.79
CA ASP A 60 7.47 -11.85 -8.72
C ASP A 60 8.40 -10.65 -8.53
N ALA A 61 7.81 -9.46 -8.44
CA ALA A 61 8.54 -8.19 -8.35
C ALA A 61 9.18 -8.00 -6.99
N VAL A 62 8.43 -8.28 -5.92
CA VAL A 62 8.90 -8.16 -4.53
C VAL A 62 8.37 -9.33 -3.72
N ILE A 63 9.27 -9.99 -3.01
CA ILE A 63 8.95 -11.04 -2.05
C ILE A 63 9.36 -10.57 -0.64
N PRO A 64 8.78 -11.16 0.42
CA PRO A 64 9.27 -10.98 1.78
C PRO A 64 10.77 -11.20 1.87
N ASP A 65 11.44 -10.37 2.66
CA ASP A 65 12.89 -10.48 2.85
C ASP A 65 13.24 -11.65 3.78
N ASP A 66 14.51 -12.03 3.81
CA ASP A 66 14.98 -13.08 4.71
C ASP A 66 14.85 -12.63 6.17
N SER A 67 14.38 -13.53 7.03
CA SER A 67 14.27 -13.24 8.46
C SER A 67 15.66 -13.23 9.13
N PRO A 68 15.96 -12.27 10.03
CA PRO A 68 15.06 -11.23 10.52
C PRO A 68 15.05 -9.98 9.64
N ALA A 69 13.86 -9.56 9.19
CA ALA A 69 13.65 -8.27 8.54
C ALA A 69 12.27 -7.69 8.89
N PHE A 70 12.10 -6.38 8.72
CA PHE A 70 10.83 -5.70 9.01
C PHE A 70 9.70 -6.07 8.02
N ASP A 71 10.05 -6.73 6.93
CA ASP A 71 9.14 -7.20 5.87
C ASP A 71 9.33 -8.69 5.54
N ASP A 72 9.67 -9.50 6.55
CA ASP A 72 9.93 -10.95 6.42
C ASP A 72 8.68 -11.84 6.50
N LEU A 73 7.48 -11.27 6.75
CA LEU A 73 6.22 -12.02 6.73
C LEU A 73 5.52 -11.93 5.38
N ALA A 74 5.19 -10.71 4.94
CA ALA A 74 4.42 -10.45 3.73
C ALA A 74 4.73 -9.07 3.15
N THR A 75 4.57 -8.93 1.84
CA THR A 75 4.65 -7.65 1.13
C THR A 75 3.29 -7.36 0.49
N TRP A 76 2.72 -6.20 0.80
CA TRP A 76 1.35 -5.80 0.47
C TRP A 76 1.31 -4.58 -0.44
N THR A 77 0.09 -4.07 -0.65
CA THR A 77 -0.28 -3.05 -1.62
C THR A 77 0.61 -1.83 -1.56
N GLY A 78 0.77 -1.21 -2.72
CA GLY A 78 1.73 -0.15 -2.95
C GLY A 78 1.40 0.70 -4.17
N SER A 79 2.39 1.50 -4.57
CA SER A 79 2.35 2.30 -5.80
C SER A 79 3.75 2.41 -6.39
N VAL A 80 3.82 2.73 -7.68
CA VAL A 80 5.10 2.90 -8.39
C VAL A 80 5.12 4.29 -9.02
N VAL A 81 6.24 4.98 -8.85
CA VAL A 81 6.50 6.28 -9.44
C VAL A 81 7.86 6.31 -10.13
N ARG A 82 8.03 7.25 -11.05
CA ARG A 82 9.31 7.53 -11.70
C ARG A 82 9.91 8.80 -11.11
N ASP A 83 11.16 8.74 -10.71
CA ASP A 83 11.88 9.92 -10.22
C ASP A 83 12.42 10.78 -11.36
N ASP A 84 12.97 11.95 -10.99
CA ASP A 84 13.51 12.93 -11.95
C ASP A 84 14.76 12.44 -12.70
N SER A 85 15.43 11.41 -12.19
CA SER A 85 16.55 10.76 -12.88
C SER A 85 16.09 9.70 -13.90
N GLY A 86 14.79 9.39 -13.90
CA GLY A 86 14.17 8.38 -14.75
C GLY A 86 14.16 6.98 -14.13
N LYS A 87 14.62 6.81 -12.89
CA LYS A 87 14.60 5.55 -12.14
C LYS A 87 13.21 5.33 -11.54
N TRP A 88 12.79 4.07 -11.48
CA TRP A 88 11.51 3.68 -10.93
C TRP A 88 11.64 3.31 -9.46
N ARG A 89 10.63 3.66 -8.67
CA ARG A 89 10.52 3.34 -7.25
C ARG A 89 9.14 2.78 -6.95
N MET A 90 9.11 1.60 -6.34
CA MET A 90 7.89 1.01 -5.78
C MET A 90 7.88 1.26 -4.28
N PHE A 91 6.84 1.92 -3.79
CA PHE A 91 6.51 1.92 -2.38
C PHE A 91 5.56 0.77 -2.12
N TYR A 92 5.76 0.05 -1.03
CA TYR A 92 4.95 -1.09 -0.67
C TYR A 92 4.78 -1.19 0.84
N THR A 93 3.74 -1.91 1.25
CA THR A 93 3.47 -2.19 2.64
C THR A 93 4.26 -3.41 3.10
N ALA A 94 4.97 -3.26 4.20
CA ALA A 94 5.81 -4.26 4.85
C ALA A 94 5.13 -4.81 6.11
N VAL A 95 5.20 -6.13 6.28
CA VAL A 95 4.68 -6.83 7.45
C VAL A 95 5.76 -7.78 8.00
N SER A 96 5.93 -7.76 9.32
CA SER A 96 6.99 -8.50 10.02
C SER A 96 6.44 -9.68 10.83
N ARG A 97 7.23 -10.76 10.89
CA ARG A 97 6.95 -11.95 11.71
C ARG A 97 7.13 -11.68 13.19
N ALA A 98 8.11 -10.86 13.56
CA ALA A 98 8.47 -10.61 14.94
C ALA A 98 7.33 -9.93 15.72
N GLU A 99 6.48 -9.16 15.03
CA GLU A 99 5.31 -8.50 15.63
C GLU A 99 4.01 -9.25 15.35
N GLY A 100 4.08 -10.53 14.97
CA GLY A 100 2.92 -11.38 14.69
C GLY A 100 2.07 -10.86 13.53
N GLY A 101 2.66 -10.08 12.62
CA GLY A 101 1.96 -9.47 11.50
C GLY A 101 1.03 -8.31 11.85
N LEU A 102 1.09 -7.80 13.09
CA LEU A 102 0.22 -6.73 13.56
C LEU A 102 0.70 -5.33 13.16
N SER A 103 2.01 -5.17 12.96
CA SER A 103 2.63 -3.88 12.65
C SER A 103 2.86 -3.75 11.14
N GLN A 104 2.10 -2.86 10.52
CA GLN A 104 2.30 -2.46 9.12
C GLN A 104 3.22 -1.25 9.03
N ARG A 105 4.05 -1.23 8.00
CA ARG A 105 5.02 -0.16 7.71
C ARG A 105 5.10 0.05 6.21
N ILE A 106 5.72 1.16 5.79
CA ILE A 106 5.97 1.42 4.37
C ILE A 106 7.48 1.46 4.13
N SER A 107 7.91 0.83 3.04
CA SER A 107 9.28 0.97 2.52
C SER A 107 9.27 0.95 1.00
N SER A 108 10.44 0.94 0.38
CA SER A 108 10.55 0.98 -1.08
C SER A 108 11.68 0.14 -1.66
N VAL A 109 11.51 -0.18 -2.94
CA VAL A 109 12.52 -0.80 -3.81
C VAL A 109 12.66 0.02 -5.09
N VAL A 110 13.81 -0.08 -5.74
CA VAL A 110 14.12 0.66 -6.98
C VAL A 110 14.33 -0.28 -8.16
N SER A 111 14.02 0.22 -9.34
CA SER A 111 14.21 -0.50 -10.60
C SER A 111 14.63 0.47 -11.71
N ASP A 112 15.42 -0.05 -12.65
CA ASP A 112 15.80 0.67 -13.85
C ASP A 112 14.91 0.27 -15.06
N ASP A 113 14.19 -0.84 -14.97
CA ASP A 113 13.51 -1.50 -16.09
C ASP A 113 12.05 -1.93 -15.80
N LEU A 114 11.55 -1.74 -14.57
CA LEU A 114 10.24 -2.23 -14.11
C LEU A 114 10.06 -3.76 -14.12
N PHE A 115 11.15 -4.53 -14.25
CA PHE A 115 11.15 -6.00 -14.13
C PHE A 115 11.97 -6.44 -12.93
N THR A 116 13.14 -5.84 -12.74
CA THR A 116 14.08 -6.18 -11.68
C THR A 116 14.05 -5.12 -10.61
N TRP A 117 13.63 -5.50 -9.41
CA TRP A 117 13.57 -4.61 -8.25
C TRP A 117 14.71 -4.90 -7.28
N ARG A 118 15.27 -3.84 -6.69
CA ARG A 118 16.41 -3.91 -5.76
C ARG A 118 16.08 -3.12 -4.51
N ARG A 119 16.40 -3.71 -3.35
CA ARG A 119 16.33 -3.03 -2.04
C ARG A 119 17.54 -2.12 -1.90
N GLU A 120 17.31 -0.84 -1.58
CA GLU A 120 18.40 0.05 -1.21
C GLU A 120 18.87 -0.28 0.23
N PRO A 121 20.18 -0.29 0.51
CA PRO A 121 20.71 -0.61 1.84
C PRO A 121 20.21 0.30 2.96
N ASP A 122 19.96 1.57 2.64
CA ASP A 122 19.52 2.65 3.54
C ASP A 122 18.07 3.07 3.30
N ARG A 123 17.26 2.18 2.69
CA ARG A 123 15.83 2.45 2.47
C ARG A 123 15.15 2.79 3.79
N GLN A 124 14.41 3.91 3.80
CA GLN A 124 13.64 4.29 4.97
C GLN A 124 12.54 3.24 5.24
N VAL A 125 12.32 2.98 6.52
CA VAL A 125 11.12 2.32 7.02
C VAL A 125 10.24 3.41 7.62
N LEU A 126 9.12 3.71 6.97
CA LEU A 126 8.19 4.73 7.41
C LEU A 126 7.14 4.08 8.33
N GLU A 127 7.08 4.58 9.56
CA GLU A 127 6.19 4.13 10.62
C GLU A 127 5.16 5.23 10.97
N PRO A 128 4.00 4.88 11.55
CA PRO A 128 3.05 5.88 12.04
C PRO A 128 3.68 6.71 13.15
N ASP A 129 3.47 8.02 13.09
CA ASP A 129 3.88 8.94 14.16
C ASP A 129 2.81 9.00 15.24
N ALA A 130 3.16 8.58 16.46
CA ALA A 130 2.26 8.51 17.61
C ALA A 130 1.63 9.86 18.00
N ARG A 131 2.17 10.99 17.53
CA ARG A 131 1.56 12.32 17.71
C ARG A 131 0.19 12.40 17.05
N TRP A 132 -0.04 11.66 15.97
CA TRP A 132 -1.27 11.77 15.17
C TRP A 132 -1.97 10.43 14.92
N TYR A 133 -1.21 9.33 14.82
CA TYR A 133 -1.73 8.05 14.37
C TYR A 133 -1.68 6.98 15.44
N GLU A 134 -2.59 6.01 15.37
CA GLU A 134 -2.52 4.81 16.21
C GLU A 134 -1.25 4.03 15.90
N THR A 135 -0.63 3.53 16.97
CA THR A 135 0.54 2.64 16.89
C THR A 135 0.16 1.28 17.46
N SER A 136 1.03 0.29 17.29
CA SER A 136 0.84 -1.05 17.82
C SER A 136 0.64 -1.06 19.34
N GLU A 137 1.20 -0.08 20.05
CA GLU A 137 1.07 0.09 21.49
C GLU A 137 -0.27 0.73 21.91
N THR A 138 -0.82 1.62 21.09
CA THR A 138 -2.01 2.44 21.42
C THR A 138 -3.28 2.01 20.68
N ARG A 139 -3.18 1.07 19.74
CA ARG A 139 -4.29 0.63 18.90
C ARG A 139 -5.48 0.12 19.72
N GLN A 140 -6.67 0.44 19.24
CA GLN A 140 -7.92 -0.15 19.70
C GLN A 140 -8.62 -0.90 18.55
N TRP A 141 -7.85 -1.22 17.51
CA TRP A 141 -8.23 -1.98 16.32
C TRP A 141 -7.39 -3.26 16.24
N PRO A 142 -7.81 -4.32 15.51
CA PRO A 142 -7.07 -5.59 15.44
C PRO A 142 -5.60 -5.49 15.02
N ASP A 143 -5.23 -4.49 14.21
CA ASP A 143 -3.89 -4.25 13.66
C ASP A 143 -3.49 -2.76 13.78
N GLN A 144 -2.19 -2.47 13.60
CA GLN A 144 -1.69 -1.11 13.37
C GLN A 144 -1.83 -0.79 11.88
N ALA A 145 -2.77 0.10 11.53
CA ALA A 145 -2.96 0.56 10.16
C ALA A 145 -1.89 1.59 9.74
N TRP A 146 -1.01 1.18 8.83
CA TRP A 146 -0.05 2.06 8.15
C TRP A 146 0.39 1.43 6.84
N ARG A 147 -0.50 1.46 5.85
CA ARG A 147 -0.38 0.69 4.60
C ARG A 147 -0.89 1.45 3.38
N ASP A 148 -0.81 0.78 2.23
CA ASP A 148 -1.35 1.19 0.93
C ASP A 148 -0.82 2.55 0.44
N PRO A 149 0.51 2.75 0.37
CA PRO A 149 1.09 4.03 0.01
C PRO A 149 0.74 4.41 -1.44
N TRP A 150 0.04 5.53 -1.61
CA TRP A 150 -0.20 6.17 -2.91
C TRP A 150 0.67 7.41 -3.05
N VAL A 151 1.69 7.34 -3.92
CA VAL A 151 2.67 8.41 -4.10
C VAL A 151 2.38 9.21 -5.37
N PHE A 152 2.37 10.53 -5.23
CA PHE A 152 2.21 11.46 -6.34
C PHE A 152 3.00 12.74 -6.10
N ARG A 153 3.19 13.54 -7.15
CA ARG A 153 3.87 14.84 -7.06
C ARG A 153 2.85 15.95 -7.20
N ASP A 154 2.88 16.92 -6.30
CA ASP A 154 2.13 18.16 -6.41
C ASP A 154 3.04 19.35 -6.10
N GLN A 155 2.95 20.40 -6.91
CA GLN A 155 3.71 21.66 -6.73
C GLN A 155 5.23 21.49 -6.49
N GLY A 156 5.83 20.41 -7.02
CA GLY A 156 7.25 20.11 -6.89
C GLY A 156 7.63 19.25 -5.69
N GLU A 157 6.72 19.02 -4.74
CA GLU A 157 6.89 18.13 -3.58
C GLU A 157 6.24 16.76 -3.83
N TRP A 158 6.79 15.71 -3.25
CA TRP A 158 6.18 14.38 -3.27
C TRP A 158 5.28 14.19 -2.06
N HIS A 159 4.10 13.64 -2.30
CA HIS A 159 3.10 13.34 -1.30
C HIS A 159 2.81 11.84 -1.32
N MET A 160 2.52 11.29 -0.15
CA MET A 160 2.09 9.92 0.04
C MET A 160 0.78 9.92 0.82
N LEU A 161 -0.29 9.38 0.23
CA LEU A 161 -1.50 9.03 0.97
C LEU A 161 -1.35 7.63 1.55
N ILE A 162 -1.83 7.44 2.77
CA ILE A 162 -1.61 6.25 3.56
C ILE A 162 -2.94 5.83 4.19
N THR A 163 -3.27 4.55 4.12
CA THR A 163 -4.33 3.97 4.94
C THR A 163 -3.86 3.93 6.38
N ALA A 164 -4.51 4.76 7.20
CA ALA A 164 -4.10 5.01 8.57
C ALA A 164 -5.31 5.16 9.50
N ARG A 165 -5.02 5.20 10.79
CA ARG A 165 -6.01 5.46 11.84
C ARG A 165 -5.54 6.57 12.76
N SER A 166 -6.44 7.50 13.09
CA SER A 166 -6.21 8.58 14.04
C SER A 166 -6.03 8.03 15.45
N ASN A 167 -5.09 8.58 16.23
CA ASN A 167 -4.92 8.22 17.64
C ASN A 167 -6.04 8.75 18.58
N ALA A 168 -6.98 9.53 18.03
CA ALA A 168 -8.08 10.16 18.75
C ALA A 168 -9.43 9.93 18.07
N GLY A 169 -10.51 9.94 18.84
CA GLY A 169 -11.90 9.70 18.38
C GLY A 169 -12.48 8.38 18.88
N ASP A 170 -13.62 7.95 18.35
CA ASP A 170 -14.21 6.63 18.66
C ASP A 170 -13.39 5.51 17.98
N PRO A 171 -12.95 4.46 18.71
CA PRO A 171 -12.24 3.33 18.12
C PRO A 171 -12.84 2.75 16.83
N ASP A 172 -14.16 2.70 16.66
CA ASP A 172 -14.77 2.16 15.44
C ASP A 172 -14.82 3.13 14.26
N ASN A 173 -14.41 4.39 14.48
CA ASN A 173 -14.57 5.50 13.55
C ASN A 173 -13.30 6.37 13.44
N ARG A 174 -12.14 5.72 13.54
CA ARG A 174 -10.80 6.35 13.51
C ARG A 174 -10.10 6.27 12.15
N GLY A 175 -10.72 5.70 11.12
CA GLY A 175 -10.14 5.63 9.78
C GLY A 175 -9.89 7.03 9.21
N VAL A 176 -8.66 7.27 8.74
CA VAL A 176 -8.24 8.55 8.16
C VAL A 176 -7.31 8.33 6.97
N ILE A 177 -7.19 9.35 6.11
CA ILE A 177 -6.15 9.44 5.11
C ILE A 177 -4.88 9.97 5.79
N GLY A 178 -3.94 9.07 6.07
CA GLY A 178 -2.62 9.43 6.54
C GLY A 178 -1.79 10.11 5.45
N HIS A 179 -0.79 10.87 5.87
CA HIS A 179 -0.01 11.71 4.97
C HIS A 179 1.48 11.73 5.33
N ALA A 180 2.32 11.69 4.31
CA ALA A 180 3.73 12.02 4.41
C ALA A 180 4.17 12.84 3.19
N THR A 181 5.22 13.64 3.36
CA THR A 181 5.85 14.38 2.25
C THR A 181 7.33 14.06 2.12
N SER A 182 7.85 14.22 0.90
CA SER A 182 9.26 14.03 0.61
C SER A 182 9.75 15.03 -0.46
N PRO A 183 10.95 15.60 -0.29
CA PRO A 183 11.57 16.40 -1.34
C PRO A 183 12.22 15.54 -2.44
N ASN A 184 12.46 14.24 -2.20
CA ASN A 184 13.40 13.44 -3.01
C ASN A 184 13.03 11.95 -3.14
N LEU A 185 11.81 11.55 -2.78
CA LEU A 185 11.29 10.17 -2.77
C LEU A 185 12.00 9.17 -1.85
N THR A 186 13.12 9.54 -1.23
CA THR A 186 13.91 8.67 -0.36
C THR A 186 13.72 8.99 1.12
N HIS A 187 13.56 10.27 1.44
CA HIS A 187 13.40 10.77 2.80
C HIS A 187 12.00 11.34 2.97
N TRP A 188 11.18 10.64 3.75
CA TRP A 188 9.79 10.97 4.03
C TRP A 188 9.63 11.51 5.45
N THR A 189 8.83 12.56 5.56
CA THR A 189 8.40 13.14 6.84
C THR A 189 6.90 12.88 6.99
N VAL A 190 6.53 12.20 8.07
CA VAL A 190 5.11 12.01 8.42
C VAL A 190 4.49 13.36 8.76
N GLN A 191 3.28 13.59 8.25
CA GLN A 191 2.49 14.79 8.46
C GLN A 191 1.19 14.45 9.22
N PRO A 192 0.46 15.45 9.75
CA PRO A 192 -0.90 15.24 10.25
C PRO A 192 -1.83 14.62 9.19
N PRO A 193 -2.92 13.95 9.59
CA PRO A 193 -3.87 13.35 8.65
C PRO A 193 -4.50 14.39 7.72
N LEU A 194 -4.83 14.00 6.49
CA LEU A 194 -5.52 14.85 5.51
C LEU A 194 -7.05 14.83 5.67
N SER A 195 -7.57 13.98 6.53
CA SER A 195 -9.00 13.88 6.84
C SER A 195 -9.22 13.78 8.34
N ASP A 196 -10.36 14.29 8.80
CA ASP A 196 -10.80 14.10 10.18
C ASP A 196 -11.28 12.66 10.42
N ALA A 197 -11.08 12.18 11.64
CA ALA A 197 -11.78 10.98 12.14
C ALA A 197 -13.27 11.28 12.35
N GLY A 198 -14.10 10.24 12.50
CA GLY A 198 -15.54 10.40 12.72
C GLY A 198 -16.40 10.39 11.45
N ALA A 199 -15.80 10.18 10.27
CA ALA A 199 -16.52 10.18 8.98
C ALA A 199 -17.37 8.91 8.70
N GLY A 200 -17.37 7.96 9.64
CA GLY A 200 -18.14 6.70 9.61
C GLY A 200 -17.32 5.48 9.20
N PHE A 201 -15.99 5.53 9.29
CA PHE A 201 -15.10 4.50 8.76
C PHE A 201 -14.06 4.08 9.80
N GLY A 202 -13.92 2.77 10.00
CA GLY A 202 -12.81 2.17 10.74
C GLY A 202 -11.52 2.14 9.91
N HIS A 203 -11.62 2.01 8.59
CA HIS A 203 -10.51 2.09 7.64
C HIS A 203 -10.89 2.88 6.38
N ILE A 204 -9.90 3.56 5.81
CA ILE A 204 -9.95 4.18 4.47
C ILE A 204 -8.82 3.53 3.67
N GLU A 205 -9.13 2.44 2.97
CA GLU A 205 -8.16 1.58 2.31
C GLU A 205 -7.84 2.03 0.88
N VAL A 206 -6.61 1.80 0.44
CA VAL A 206 -6.17 2.00 -0.96
C VAL A 206 -6.57 3.38 -1.50
N ALA A 207 -6.29 4.44 -0.72
CA ALA A 207 -6.62 5.80 -1.09
C ALA A 207 -5.84 6.23 -2.35
N GLN A 208 -6.53 6.79 -3.34
CA GLN A 208 -5.95 7.28 -4.58
C GLN A 208 -6.56 8.62 -4.99
N THR A 209 -5.84 9.38 -5.79
CA THR A 209 -6.32 10.61 -6.41
C THR A 209 -6.39 10.46 -7.93
N VAL A 210 -7.47 10.98 -8.52
CA VAL A 210 -7.67 10.99 -9.96
C VAL A 210 -8.28 12.32 -10.40
N MET A 211 -7.88 12.81 -11.58
CA MET A 211 -8.52 13.96 -12.21
C MET A 211 -9.66 13.48 -13.10
N VAL A 212 -10.89 13.91 -12.81
CA VAL A 212 -12.09 13.64 -13.61
C VAL A 212 -12.63 14.97 -14.13
N ASP A 213 -12.59 15.17 -15.44
CA ASP A 213 -13.07 16.41 -16.10
C ASP A 213 -12.51 17.70 -15.45
N GLY A 214 -11.22 17.69 -15.10
CA GLY A 214 -10.54 18.82 -14.45
C GLY A 214 -10.80 18.96 -12.95
N THR A 215 -11.57 18.05 -12.34
CA THR A 215 -11.85 18.01 -10.90
C THR A 215 -10.99 16.94 -10.22
N PRO A 216 -10.25 17.28 -9.14
CA PRO A 216 -9.58 16.27 -8.33
C PRO A 216 -10.59 15.47 -7.52
N VAL A 217 -10.53 14.14 -7.62
CA VAL A 217 -11.38 13.18 -6.91
C VAL A 217 -10.51 12.23 -6.10
N GLY A 218 -10.88 12.02 -4.84
CA GLY A 218 -10.32 10.97 -3.99
C GLY A 218 -11.16 9.69 -4.10
N LEU A 219 -10.50 8.56 -4.28
CA LEU A 219 -11.10 7.22 -4.27
C LEU A 219 -10.50 6.42 -3.13
N PHE A 220 -11.32 5.60 -2.47
CA PHE A 220 -10.87 4.67 -1.44
C PHE A 220 -11.85 3.49 -1.36
N SER A 221 -11.42 2.42 -0.69
CA SER A 221 -12.25 1.26 -0.36
C SER A 221 -12.47 1.18 1.15
N CYS A 222 -13.61 0.63 1.55
CA CYS A 222 -13.89 0.29 2.93
C CYS A 222 -14.81 -0.92 2.94
N LEU A 223 -14.46 -1.96 3.69
CA LEU A 223 -15.30 -3.14 3.81
C LEU A 223 -16.55 -2.82 4.64
N ALA A 224 -17.66 -3.51 4.36
CA ALA A 224 -18.89 -3.34 5.14
C ALA A 224 -18.67 -3.63 6.65
N SER A 225 -17.80 -4.59 6.99
CA SER A 225 -17.42 -4.90 8.37
C SER A 225 -16.55 -3.83 9.05
N GLU A 226 -16.05 -2.85 8.29
CA GLU A 226 -15.20 -1.77 8.78
C GLU A 226 -15.92 -0.42 8.75
N LEU A 227 -17.21 -0.39 8.38
CA LEU A 227 -18.04 0.77 8.61
C LEU A 227 -18.27 0.93 10.11
N ALA A 228 -18.18 2.17 10.58
CA ALA A 228 -18.58 2.49 11.95
C ALA A 228 -20.05 2.09 12.15
N ASN A 229 -20.41 1.66 13.36
CA ASN A 229 -21.73 1.08 13.62
C ASN A 229 -22.89 2.02 13.21
N GLU A 230 -22.72 3.32 13.41
CA GLU A 230 -23.70 4.36 13.04
C GLU A 230 -23.94 4.45 11.53
N ARG A 231 -22.91 4.20 10.71
CA ARG A 231 -23.00 4.23 9.25
C ARG A 231 -23.51 2.90 8.69
N ALA A 232 -23.14 1.78 9.30
CA ALA A 232 -23.63 0.46 8.91
C ALA A 232 -25.14 0.26 9.14
N ALA A 233 -25.75 1.09 9.99
CA ALA A 233 -27.18 1.03 10.30
C ALA A 233 -28.10 1.81 9.33
N GLN A 234 -27.54 2.50 8.32
CA GLN A 234 -28.26 3.30 7.32
C GLN A 234 -28.46 2.51 6.02
#